data_AF-A0AAV4V4X7-F1
#
_entry.id   AF-A0AAV4V4X7-F1
#
_cell.length_a   1.000
_cell.length_b   1.000
_cell.length_c   1.000
_cell.angle_alpha   90.00
_cell.angle_beta   90.00
_cell.angle_gamma   90.00
#
_symmetry.space_group_name_H-M   'P 1'
#
loop_
_entity.id
_entity.type
_entity.pdbx_description
1 polymer ?
#
loop_
_entity_poly.entity_id
_entity_poly.type
_entity_poly.pdbx_seq_one_letter_code
_entity_poly.pdbx_strand_id
1 'polypeptide(L)'
;MNSETVFQEFTVKGFTLIENFINSSEVENLLQECSTIVQNMELPEHCSVFHTGKDQARDEYFITSGDKISFFFEKDAVNEKVMKILKYNDPVVVQSMVIFKHPEIGGLGDCVIIHGSVIHKSGKNTSNMSRPVYTFHIVEKNDTKYSKENWLQPSEALPFPSLYLN
;
A
#
# COMPACT_ATOMS: atom_id res chain seq x y z
N MET A 1 13.37 -3.23 21.44
CA MET A 1 14.12 -4.34 20.80
C MET A 1 15.53 -3.86 20.45
N ASN A 2 16.58 -4.70 20.54
CA ASN A 2 17.94 -4.31 20.14
C ASN A 2 18.06 -4.29 18.60
N SER A 3 18.72 -3.29 18.04
CA SER A 3 18.94 -3.13 16.58
C SER A 3 19.65 -4.32 15.95
N GLU A 4 20.57 -4.95 16.70
CA GLU A 4 21.31 -6.12 16.23
C GLU A 4 20.40 -7.34 16.00
N THR A 5 19.43 -7.54 16.90
CA THR A 5 18.43 -8.61 16.76
C THR A 5 17.53 -8.37 15.54
N VAL A 6 17.05 -7.13 15.37
CA VAL A 6 16.21 -6.74 14.22
C VAL A 6 16.93 -7.00 12.90
N PHE A 7 18.21 -6.63 12.82
CA PHE A 7 19.03 -6.84 11.64
C PHE A 7 19.25 -8.33 11.34
N GLN A 8 19.54 -9.13 12.35
CA GLN A 8 19.72 -10.58 12.20
C GLN A 8 18.45 -11.25 11.70
N GLU A 9 17.29 -10.94 12.30
CA GLU A 9 16.01 -11.49 11.86
C GLU A 9 15.70 -11.12 10.42
N PHE A 10 15.89 -9.85 10.06
CA PHE A 10 15.69 -9.38 8.69
C PHE A 10 16.62 -10.11 7.71
N THR A 11 17.89 -10.27 8.06
CA THR A 11 18.89 -10.92 7.19
C THR A 11 18.56 -12.39 6.97
N VAL A 12 18.08 -13.10 7.99
CA VAL A 12 17.80 -14.54 7.92
C VAL A 12 16.42 -14.83 7.30
N LYS A 13 15.40 -14.07 7.70
CA LYS A 13 13.99 -14.32 7.32
C LYS A 13 13.55 -13.50 6.11
N GLY A 14 14.29 -12.45 5.77
CA GLY A 14 13.89 -11.44 4.78
C GLY A 14 12.82 -10.46 5.30
N PHE A 15 12.39 -10.57 6.56
CA PHE A 15 11.48 -9.61 7.17
C PHE A 15 11.71 -9.54 8.68
N THR A 16 11.30 -8.43 9.30
CA THR A 16 11.38 -8.24 10.76
C THR A 16 10.27 -7.33 11.25
N LEU A 17 10.02 -7.36 12.56
CA LEU A 17 9.07 -6.51 13.25
C LEU A 17 9.82 -5.49 14.12
N ILE A 18 9.44 -4.22 13.98
CA ILE A 18 9.83 -3.17 14.92
C ILE A 18 8.58 -2.80 15.72
N GLU A 19 8.56 -3.23 16.97
CA GLU A 19 7.46 -2.95 17.88
C GLU A 19 7.49 -1.48 18.33
N ASN A 20 6.32 -0.85 18.45
CA ASN A 20 6.16 0.55 18.85
C ASN A 20 7.03 1.49 18.01
N PHE A 21 7.10 1.24 16.69
CA PHE A 21 7.86 2.07 15.75
C PHE A 21 7.37 3.52 15.74
N ILE A 22 6.06 3.70 15.87
CA ILE A 22 5.43 4.99 16.14
C ILE A 22 4.62 4.90 17.44
N ASN A 23 4.49 6.03 18.12
CA ASN A 23 3.78 6.14 19.38
C ASN A 23 2.25 6.30 19.18
N SER A 24 1.47 6.19 20.26
CA SER A 24 0.00 6.27 20.19
C SER A 24 -0.53 7.57 19.58
N SER A 25 0.11 8.71 19.84
CA SER A 25 -0.32 9.99 19.25
C SER A 25 -0.05 10.03 17.74
N GLU A 26 1.07 9.46 17.28
CA GLU A 26 1.37 9.31 15.85
C GLU A 26 0.41 8.34 15.17
N VAL A 27 0.05 7.24 15.83
CA VAL A 27 -0.99 6.31 15.37
C VAL A 27 -2.32 7.03 15.20
N GLU A 28 -2.76 7.78 16.22
CA GLU A 28 -4.01 8.55 16.17
C GLU A 28 -4.00 9.57 15.03
N ASN A 29 -2.89 10.30 14.84
CA ASN A 29 -2.74 11.26 13.74
C ASN A 29 -2.85 10.58 12.37
N LEU A 30 -2.19 9.43 12.17
CA LEU A 30 -2.27 8.69 10.91
C LEU A 30 -3.68 8.15 10.65
N LEU A 31 -4.35 7.62 11.68
CA LEU A 31 -5.72 7.14 11.56
C LEU A 31 -6.69 8.27 11.23
N GLN A 32 -6.51 9.43 11.86
CA GLN A 32 -7.30 10.62 11.61
C GLN A 32 -7.10 11.11 10.17
N GLU A 33 -5.86 11.17 9.68
CA GLU A 33 -5.57 11.58 8.31
C GLU A 33 -6.13 10.60 7.29
N CYS A 34 -5.99 9.29 7.52
CA CYS A 34 -6.63 8.27 6.69
C CYS A 34 -8.15 8.47 6.62
N SER A 35 -8.79 8.76 7.76
CA SER A 35 -10.22 9.06 7.84
C SER A 35 -10.57 10.31 7.03
N THR A 36 -9.79 11.39 7.16
CA THR A 36 -9.96 12.64 6.40
C THR A 36 -9.86 12.40 4.89
N ILE A 37 -8.84 11.66 4.43
CA ILE A 37 -8.65 11.33 3.01
C ILE A 37 -9.85 10.54 2.47
N VAL A 38 -10.33 9.54 3.21
CA VAL A 38 -11.49 8.73 2.80
C VAL A 38 -12.79 9.55 2.81
N GLN A 39 -12.99 10.43 3.78
CA GLN A 39 -14.20 11.27 3.88
C GLN A 39 -14.26 12.32 2.77
N ASN A 40 -13.11 12.84 2.35
CA ASN A 40 -12.99 13.83 1.28
C ASN A 40 -12.69 13.20 -0.08
N MET A 41 -12.88 11.88 -0.22
CA MET A 41 -12.63 11.18 -1.46
C MET A 41 -13.54 11.68 -2.57
N GLU A 42 -12.94 12.24 -3.62
CA GLU A 42 -13.61 12.49 -4.89
C GLU A 42 -13.56 11.21 -5.73
N LEU A 43 -14.73 10.65 -6.03
CA LEU A 43 -14.82 9.45 -6.84
C LEU A 43 -14.37 9.76 -8.28
N PRO A 44 -13.34 9.08 -8.81
CA PRO A 44 -12.92 9.31 -10.19
C PRO A 44 -14.01 8.83 -11.15
N GLU A 45 -14.21 9.56 -12.26
CA GLU A 45 -15.17 9.19 -13.32
C GLU A 45 -14.94 7.77 -13.85
N HIS A 46 -13.67 7.32 -13.83
CA HIS A 46 -13.24 5.97 -14.12
C HIS A 46 -12.43 5.42 -12.93
N CYS A 47 -13.04 4.56 -12.13
CA CYS A 47 -12.35 3.85 -11.06
C CYS A 47 -11.68 2.59 -11.64
N SER A 48 -10.36 2.47 -11.49
CA SER A 48 -9.64 1.26 -11.90
C SER A 48 -9.98 0.08 -11.00
N VAL A 49 -10.29 -1.06 -11.61
CA VAL A 49 -10.54 -2.33 -10.94
C VAL A 49 -9.33 -3.21 -11.15
N PHE A 50 -8.52 -3.35 -10.12
CA PHE A 50 -7.36 -4.22 -10.17
C PHE A 50 -7.79 -5.70 -10.20
N HIS A 51 -7.02 -6.56 -10.87
CA HIS A 51 -7.23 -8.01 -10.90
C HIS A 51 -5.90 -8.74 -10.64
N THR A 52 -5.93 -9.83 -9.89
CA THR A 52 -4.80 -10.78 -9.79
C THR A 52 -4.97 -11.86 -10.86
N GLY A 53 -4.41 -11.64 -12.05
CA GLY A 53 -4.51 -12.54 -13.20
C GLY A 53 -3.59 -12.13 -14.36
N LYS A 54 -3.55 -12.94 -15.44
CA LYS A 54 -2.65 -12.72 -16.60
C LYS A 54 -2.99 -11.47 -17.41
N ASP A 55 -4.18 -10.90 -17.24
CA ASP A 55 -4.67 -9.72 -17.96
C ASP A 55 -4.77 -8.51 -17.02
N GLN A 56 -3.65 -8.10 -16.41
CA GLN A 56 -3.58 -6.75 -15.83
C GLN A 56 -3.63 -5.75 -16.99
N ALA A 57 -4.84 -5.32 -17.36
CA ALA A 57 -5.00 -4.06 -18.04
C ALA A 57 -4.58 -2.98 -17.04
N ARG A 58 -3.30 -2.60 -17.09
CA ARG A 58 -2.76 -1.40 -16.44
C ARG A 58 -3.40 -0.21 -17.14
N ASP A 59 -4.65 0.08 -16.78
CA ASP A 59 -5.37 1.21 -17.34
C ASP A 59 -4.65 2.52 -17.01
N GLU A 60 -5.04 3.58 -17.72
CA GLU A 60 -4.42 4.89 -17.58
C GLU A 60 -4.51 5.42 -16.14
N TYR A 61 -5.58 5.08 -15.41
CA TYR A 61 -5.74 5.47 -14.01
C TYR A 61 -4.65 4.83 -13.13
N PHE A 62 -4.38 3.53 -13.27
CA PHE A 62 -3.30 2.85 -12.54
C PHE A 62 -1.92 3.34 -12.95
N ILE A 63 -1.64 3.50 -14.24
CA ILE A 63 -0.33 3.95 -14.71
C ILE A 63 -0.01 5.37 -14.21
N THR A 64 -1.02 6.24 -14.17
CA THR A 64 -0.87 7.63 -13.72
C THR A 64 -1.12 7.82 -12.23
N SER A 65 -1.25 6.75 -11.44
CA SER A 65 -1.48 6.85 -9.98
C SER A 65 -0.20 7.06 -9.18
N GLY A 66 0.98 7.03 -9.82
CA GLY A 66 2.28 7.01 -9.14
C GLY A 66 2.61 8.26 -8.34
N ASP A 67 1.97 9.40 -8.65
CA ASP A 67 2.26 10.72 -8.10
C ASP A 67 1.07 11.38 -7.38
N LYS A 68 -0.04 10.67 -7.20
CA LYS A 68 -1.28 11.20 -6.62
C LYS A 68 -1.98 10.22 -5.70
N ILE A 69 -2.78 10.75 -4.77
CA ILE A 69 -3.69 9.92 -3.98
C ILE A 69 -4.73 9.32 -4.92
N SER A 70 -4.71 7.99 -5.05
CA SER A 70 -5.60 7.24 -5.94
C SER A 70 -6.33 6.17 -5.14
N PHE A 71 -7.61 5.98 -5.45
CA PHE A 71 -8.49 5.06 -4.75
C PHE A 71 -8.76 3.84 -5.62
N PHE A 72 -8.47 2.67 -5.07
CA PHE A 72 -8.69 1.39 -5.72
C PHE A 72 -9.73 0.61 -4.92
N PHE A 73 -10.72 0.07 -5.63
CA PHE A 73 -11.87 -0.57 -5.03
C PHE A 73 -11.90 -2.05 -5.27
N GLU A 74 -12.66 -2.70 -4.40
CA GLU A 74 -12.83 -4.12 -4.40
C GLU A 74 -14.21 -4.61 -5.01
N LYS A 75 -14.36 -5.84 -5.55
CA LYS A 75 -15.54 -6.52 -6.19
C LYS A 75 -16.82 -6.24 -5.47
N ASP A 76 -16.68 -6.36 -4.15
CA ASP A 76 -17.76 -6.41 -3.21
C ASP A 76 -17.79 -5.12 -2.36
N ALA A 77 -16.91 -4.14 -2.64
CA ALA A 77 -16.83 -2.91 -1.87
C ALA A 77 -18.02 -1.97 -2.13
N VAL A 78 -18.69 -2.12 -3.29
CA VAL A 78 -19.81 -1.28 -3.71
C VAL A 78 -21.03 -2.14 -4.04
N ASN A 79 -22.18 -1.82 -3.43
CA ASN A 79 -23.43 -2.52 -3.70
C ASN A 79 -24.04 -2.11 -5.07
N GLU A 80 -24.98 -2.90 -5.60
CA GLU A 80 -25.61 -2.69 -6.92
C GLU A 80 -26.21 -1.29 -7.12
N LYS A 81 -26.66 -0.61 -6.05
CA LYS A 81 -27.18 0.75 -6.12
C LYS A 81 -26.07 1.77 -6.37
N VAL A 82 -24.96 1.65 -5.65
CA VAL A 82 -23.77 2.49 -5.84
C VAL A 82 -23.15 2.21 -7.22
N MET A 83 -23.12 0.95 -7.65
CA MET A 83 -22.65 0.52 -8.97
C MET A 83 -23.41 1.17 -10.14
N LYS A 84 -24.74 1.30 -10.03
CA LYS A 84 -25.60 1.94 -11.05
C LYS A 84 -25.41 3.45 -11.15
N ILE A 85 -25.20 4.12 -10.01
CA ILE A 85 -24.95 5.57 -9.98
C ILE A 85 -23.58 5.89 -10.59
N LEU A 86 -22.61 5.00 -10.36
CA LEU A 86 -21.22 5.17 -10.82
C LEU A 86 -20.92 4.53 -12.19
N LYS A 87 -21.94 4.05 -12.94
CA LYS A 87 -21.81 3.47 -14.29
C LYS A 87 -20.79 2.32 -14.42
N TYR A 88 -20.72 1.41 -13.44
CA TYR A 88 -19.80 0.26 -13.44
C TYR A 88 -20.28 -0.94 -14.27
N ASN A 89 -19.33 -1.70 -14.84
CA ASN A 89 -19.53 -3.06 -15.35
C ASN A 89 -18.65 -4.05 -14.54
N ASP A 90 -19.27 -4.84 -13.65
CA ASP A 90 -18.73 -6.01 -12.91
C ASP A 90 -17.34 -5.85 -12.25
N PRO A 91 -17.17 -4.98 -11.22
CA PRO A 91 -15.87 -4.82 -10.54
C PRO A 91 -15.47 -6.04 -9.70
N VAL A 92 -14.15 -6.23 -9.45
CA VAL A 92 -13.52 -7.28 -8.62
C VAL A 92 -12.54 -6.73 -7.54
N VAL A 93 -12.26 -7.50 -6.46
CA VAL A 93 -11.66 -7.10 -5.17
C VAL A 93 -10.17 -6.81 -5.26
N VAL A 94 -9.70 -5.55 -5.34
CA VAL A 94 -8.28 -5.26 -5.04
C VAL A 94 -8.03 -3.99 -4.21
N GLN A 95 -7.53 -4.28 -3.02
CA GLN A 95 -6.77 -3.40 -2.14
C GLN A 95 -5.82 -2.49 -2.90
N SER A 96 -5.98 -1.19 -2.64
CA SER A 96 -4.86 -0.24 -2.65
C SER A 96 -3.66 -0.89 -1.96
N MET A 97 -2.51 -0.89 -2.63
CA MET A 97 -1.30 -1.70 -2.34
C MET A 97 -1.09 -2.02 -0.85
N VAL A 98 -1.77 -3.10 -0.47
CA VAL A 98 -1.82 -3.83 0.78
C VAL A 98 -0.59 -4.67 1.07
N ILE A 99 0.52 -4.17 1.62
CA ILE A 99 1.47 -5.15 2.17
C ILE A 99 0.83 -5.78 3.38
N PHE A 100 0.48 -7.01 3.14
CA PHE A 100 -0.30 -7.81 4.00
C PHE A 100 0.63 -8.56 4.96
N LYS A 101 0.67 -8.05 6.18
CA LYS A 101 1.20 -8.75 7.33
C LYS A 101 0.24 -9.91 7.69
N HIS A 102 0.79 -11.06 8.07
CA HIS A 102 0.00 -12.17 8.62
C HIS A 102 -0.88 -11.65 9.77
N PRO A 103 -2.13 -12.13 9.96
CA PRO A 103 -3.02 -11.66 11.04
C PRO A 103 -2.47 -11.85 12.47
N GLU A 104 -1.29 -12.44 12.63
CA GLU A 104 -0.65 -12.72 13.92
C GLU A 104 0.64 -11.93 14.16
N ILE A 105 1.12 -11.15 13.19
CA ILE A 105 2.36 -10.39 13.40
C ILE A 105 1.94 -8.92 13.59
N GLY A 106 2.46 -8.29 14.64
CA GLY A 106 2.37 -6.86 15.00
C GLY A 106 0.98 -6.28 15.29
N GLY A 107 0.98 -5.07 15.85
CA GLY A 107 -0.20 -4.31 16.28
C GLY A 107 -0.15 -2.83 15.89
N LEU A 108 -1.00 -2.03 16.54
CA LEU A 108 -1.02 -0.58 16.34
C LEU A 108 0.33 0.03 16.67
N GLY A 109 0.86 0.81 15.74
CA GLY A 109 2.15 1.50 15.87
C GLY A 109 3.37 0.66 15.55
N ASP A 110 3.20 -0.62 15.23
CA ASP A 110 4.29 -1.48 14.81
C ASP A 110 4.64 -1.31 13.33
N CYS A 111 5.91 -1.53 12.99
CA CYS A 111 6.39 -1.52 11.61
C CYS A 111 6.88 -2.92 11.20
N VAL A 112 6.52 -3.36 9.99
CA VAL A 112 7.13 -4.52 9.35
C VAL A 112 8.11 -4.03 8.32
N ILE A 113 9.34 -4.53 8.38
CA ILE A 113 10.29 -4.36 7.28
C ILE A 113 10.27 -5.66 6.47
N ILE A 114 10.12 -5.54 5.16
CA ILE A 114 10.04 -6.67 4.23
C ILE A 114 11.04 -6.46 3.11
N HIS A 115 11.89 -7.46 2.90
CA HIS A 115 12.86 -7.49 1.82
C HIS A 115 12.15 -7.70 0.48
N GLY A 116 12.61 -7.02 -0.59
CA GLY A 116 11.92 -6.99 -1.89
C GLY A 116 11.72 -8.35 -2.56
N SER A 117 12.54 -9.35 -2.20
CA SER A 117 12.43 -10.73 -2.73
C SER A 117 11.51 -11.65 -1.90
N VAL A 118 10.99 -11.21 -0.75
CA VAL A 118 10.12 -12.04 0.08
C VAL A 118 8.74 -12.14 -0.56
N ILE A 119 8.29 -13.38 -0.79
CA ILE A 119 6.92 -13.65 -1.22
C ILE A 119 5.99 -13.40 -0.03
N HIS A 120 5.05 -12.49 -0.20
CA HIS A 120 4.10 -12.11 0.84
C HIS A 120 2.68 -11.92 0.28
N LYS A 121 1.67 -12.12 1.14
CA LYS A 121 0.25 -11.95 0.84
C LYS A 121 -0.52 -11.80 2.16
N SER A 122 -1.79 -11.40 2.10
CA SER A 122 -2.75 -11.84 3.13
C SER A 122 -4.13 -12.02 2.55
N GLY A 123 -4.95 -12.64 3.38
CA GLY A 123 -6.33 -12.91 3.09
C GLY A 123 -7.22 -11.68 3.21
N LYS A 124 -8.44 -11.89 2.73
CA LYS A 124 -9.57 -10.99 2.88
C LYS A 124 -9.78 -10.67 4.36
N ASN A 125 -10.05 -9.40 4.67
CA ASN A 125 -10.53 -9.01 5.99
C ASN A 125 -11.99 -9.49 6.15
N THR A 126 -12.23 -10.43 7.06
CA THR A 126 -13.57 -10.98 7.35
C THR A 126 -14.20 -10.40 8.61
N SER A 127 -13.54 -9.43 9.24
CA SER A 127 -14.06 -8.74 10.42
C SER A 127 -14.92 -7.54 10.02
N ASN A 128 -15.66 -6.99 10.99
CA ASN A 128 -16.41 -5.74 10.80
C ASN A 128 -15.57 -4.49 11.06
N MET A 129 -14.27 -4.64 11.30
CA MET A 129 -13.33 -3.55 11.59
C MET A 129 -12.42 -3.32 10.39
N SER A 130 -12.15 -2.07 10.04
CA SER A 130 -11.13 -1.75 9.04
C SER A 130 -9.74 -2.12 9.55
N ARG A 131 -8.81 -2.41 8.63
CA ARG A 131 -7.40 -2.67 8.94
C ARG A 131 -6.53 -1.66 8.17
N PRO A 132 -6.44 -0.40 8.65
CA PRO A 132 -5.63 0.62 7.99
C PRO A 132 -4.15 0.25 8.08
N VAL A 133 -3.43 0.44 6.97
CA VAL A 133 -1.99 0.21 6.87
C VAL A 133 -1.40 1.32 6.02
N TYR A 134 -0.32 1.94 6.51
CA TYR A 134 0.50 2.86 5.73
C TYR A 134 1.74 2.13 5.25
N THR A 135 2.04 2.21 3.95
CA THR A 135 3.21 1.53 3.36
C THR A 135 3.98 2.48 2.45
N PHE A 136 5.29 2.32 2.43
CA PHE A 136 6.18 2.96 1.47
C PHE A 136 7.29 1.98 1.11
N HIS A 137 7.89 2.16 -0.07
CA HIS A 137 9.00 1.35 -0.54
C HIS A 137 10.25 2.22 -0.61
N ILE A 138 11.36 1.68 -0.12
CA ILE A 138 12.68 2.31 -0.20
C ILE A 138 13.49 1.56 -1.26
N VAL A 139 14.22 2.31 -2.07
CA VAL A 139 15.16 1.77 -3.05
C VAL A 139 16.51 2.41 -2.79
N GLU A 140 17.56 1.58 -2.68
CA GLU A 140 18.94 2.06 -2.65
C GLU A 140 19.26 2.72 -4.00
N LYS A 141 19.83 3.92 -3.97
CA LYS A 141 20.18 4.67 -5.18
C LYS A 141 21.65 4.52 -5.55
N ASN A 142 22.51 4.33 -4.56
CA ASN A 142 23.94 4.17 -4.77
C ASN A 142 24.18 2.80 -5.42
N ASP A 143 24.98 2.81 -6.49
CA ASP A 143 25.38 1.62 -7.26
C ASP A 143 24.21 0.73 -7.71
N THR A 144 23.01 1.31 -7.84
CA THR A 144 21.79 0.60 -8.20
C THR A 144 21.15 1.21 -9.43
N LYS A 145 20.76 0.36 -10.39
CA LYS A 145 20.05 0.77 -11.59
C LYS A 145 18.57 0.44 -11.46
N TYR A 146 17.73 1.46 -11.35
CA TYR A 146 16.28 1.27 -11.40
C TYR A 146 15.85 0.80 -12.80
N SER A 147 15.07 -0.27 -12.88
CA SER A 147 14.67 -0.85 -14.17
C SER A 147 13.75 0.09 -14.94
N LYS A 148 14.02 0.26 -16.23
CA LYS A 148 13.15 1.02 -17.16
C LYS A 148 11.84 0.30 -17.48
N GLU A 149 11.74 -0.98 -17.11
CA GLU A 149 10.54 -1.80 -17.31
C GLU A 149 9.57 -1.75 -16.13
N ASN A 150 9.98 -1.11 -15.02
CA ASN A 150 9.09 -0.89 -13.88
C ASN A 150 7.92 0.00 -14.30
N TRP A 151 6.72 -0.33 -13.82
CA TRP A 151 5.50 0.41 -14.15
C TRP A 151 5.55 1.86 -13.61
N LEU A 152 6.14 2.04 -12.42
CA LEU A 152 6.40 3.33 -11.82
C LEU A 152 7.76 3.82 -12.28
N GLN A 153 7.83 5.03 -12.82
CA GLN A 153 9.09 5.68 -13.18
C GLN A 153 9.15 7.05 -12.50
N PRO A 154 10.31 7.45 -11.95
CA PRO A 154 10.48 8.80 -11.45
C PRO A 154 10.49 9.80 -12.62
N SER A 155 10.00 11.01 -12.40
CA SER A 155 10.02 12.09 -13.39
C SER A 155 10.84 13.28 -12.86
N GLU A 156 11.11 14.27 -13.73
CA GLU A 156 11.75 15.52 -13.29
C GLU A 156 10.87 16.30 -12.32
N ALA A 157 9.54 16.27 -12.53
CA ALA A 157 8.57 16.93 -11.66
C ALA A 157 8.38 16.22 -10.32
N LEU A 158 8.49 14.88 -10.31
CA LEU A 158 8.39 14.06 -9.11
C LEU A 158 9.50 12.99 -9.09
N PRO A 159 10.72 13.37 -8.69
CA PRO A 159 11.77 12.40 -8.46
C PRO A 159 11.48 11.59 -7.20
N PHE A 160 12.02 10.37 -7.09
CA PHE A 160 12.00 9.68 -5.81
C PHE A 160 12.78 10.50 -4.78
N PRO A 161 12.16 10.93 -3.66
CA PRO A 161 12.86 11.73 -2.66
C PRO A 161 13.93 10.92 -1.93
N SER A 162 14.89 11.61 -1.29
CA SER A 162 15.80 10.98 -0.32
C SER A 162 15.03 10.73 0.98
N LEU A 163 15.27 9.58 1.62
CA LEU A 163 14.73 9.29 2.94
C LEU A 163 15.41 10.14 4.02
N TYR A 164 16.72 10.32 3.91
CA TYR A 164 17.48 11.15 4.83
C TYR A 164 17.50 12.60 4.35
N LEU A 165 17.21 13.51 5.28
CA LEU A 165 17.48 14.93 5.11
C LEU A 165 18.99 15.14 5.24
N ASN A 166 19.64 15.58 4.16
CA ASN A 166 21.05 15.96 4.18
C ASN A 166 21.23 17.32 4.86
#